data_AF-A0A7V8FH90-F1
#
_entry.id   AF-A0A7V8FH90-F1
#
_cell.length_a   1.000
_cell.length_b   1.000
_cell.length_c   1.000
_cell.angle_alpha   90.00
_cell.angle_beta   90.00
_cell.angle_gamma   90.00
#
_symmetry.space_group_name_H-M   'P 1'
#
loop_
_entity.id
_entity.type
_entity.pdbx_description
1 polymer ?
#
loop_
_entity_poly.entity_id
_entity_poly.type
_entity_poly.pdbx_seq_one_letter_code
_entity_poly.pdbx_strand_id
1 'polypeptide(L)'
;MAAAPVTDTVFKDTHLFVSWGVRGPELRRAAEPAPTKAARKALAKLSGHSSEPHLRDVFVANQTAAAISVYTMLSAAAPGDAVFFLCDSQEVLEWVVAALEIRAG
;
A
#
# COMPACT_ATOMS: atom_id res chain seq x y z
N MET A 1 -0.99 17.72 11.05
CA MET A 1 -1.70 16.77 10.18
C MET A 1 -0.65 16.06 9.36
N ALA A 2 -0.29 14.82 9.69
CA ALA A 2 0.61 14.04 8.86
C ALA A 2 -0.10 13.73 7.53
N ALA A 3 0.48 14.14 6.42
CA ALA A 3 -0.03 13.80 5.10
C ALA A 3 -0.06 12.27 4.97
N ALA A 4 -1.14 11.72 4.43
CA ALA A 4 -1.26 10.29 4.27
C ALA A 4 -0.26 9.83 3.20
N PRO A 5 0.58 8.80 3.47
CA PRO A 5 1.65 8.42 2.56
C PRO A 5 1.05 7.77 1.31
N VAL A 6 1.07 8.48 0.19
CA VAL A 6 0.84 7.89 -1.12
C VAL A 6 2.07 8.16 -1.97
N THR A 7 2.64 7.09 -2.50
CA THR A 7 3.80 7.14 -3.38
C THR A 7 3.34 6.88 -4.81
N ASP A 8 3.79 7.74 -5.70
CA ASP A 8 3.79 7.53 -7.12
C ASP A 8 5.00 6.64 -7.47
N THR A 9 4.77 5.41 -7.91
CA THR A 9 5.83 4.40 -8.07
C THR A 9 5.85 3.89 -9.50
N VAL A 10 7.02 3.94 -10.13
CA VAL A 10 7.27 3.26 -11.40
C VAL A 10 7.94 1.93 -11.09
N PHE A 11 7.31 0.83 -11.52
CA PHE A 11 7.85 -0.50 -11.36
C PHE A 11 7.83 -1.25 -12.68
N LYS A 12 9.00 -1.65 -13.21
CA LYS A 12 9.13 -2.30 -14.53
C LYS A 12 8.35 -1.54 -15.62
N ASP A 13 8.60 -0.23 -15.73
CA ASP A 13 7.93 0.68 -16.67
C ASP A 13 6.41 0.83 -16.46
N THR A 14 5.87 0.31 -15.36
CA THR A 14 4.45 0.38 -15.01
C THR A 14 4.26 1.41 -13.92
N HIS A 15 3.42 2.42 -14.19
CA HIS A 15 3.10 3.48 -13.25
C HIS A 15 1.97 3.05 -12.32
N LEU A 16 2.22 3.09 -11.01
CA LEU A 16 1.34 2.56 -9.97
C LEU A 16 1.22 3.57 -8.82
N PHE A 17 0.06 3.58 -8.18
CA PHE A 17 -0.12 4.31 -6.92
C PHE A 17 -0.02 3.34 -5.75
N VAL A 18 0.84 3.63 -4.79
CA VAL A 18 1.07 2.76 -3.62
C VAL A 18 0.83 3.51 -2.33
N SER A 19 0.15 2.88 -1.39
CA SER A 19 0.00 3.39 -0.03
C SER A 19 0.01 2.24 0.97
N TRP A 20 0.14 2.55 2.25
CA TRP A 20 0.25 1.55 3.30
C TRP A 20 -0.31 2.05 4.63
N GLY A 21 -0.52 1.12 5.54
CA GLY A 21 -0.86 1.43 6.92
C GLY A 21 -0.80 0.18 7.81
N VAL A 22 -0.91 0.40 9.11
CA VAL A 22 -0.96 -0.68 10.09
C VAL A 22 -2.40 -1.09 10.39
N ARG A 23 -2.60 -2.38 10.58
CA ARG A 23 -3.81 -2.93 11.17
C ARG A 23 -3.88 -2.47 12.63
N GLY A 24 -5.06 -2.03 13.04
CA GLY A 24 -5.31 -1.73 14.45
C GLY A 24 -5.25 -3.00 15.31
N PRO A 25 -5.23 -2.87 16.64
CA PRO A 25 -5.29 -4.03 17.54
C PRO A 25 -6.54 -4.88 17.34
N GLU A 26 -7.61 -4.29 16.78
CA GLU A 26 -8.83 -5.00 16.44
C GLU A 26 -8.85 -5.41 14.95
N LEU A 27 -9.22 -6.67 14.70
CA LEU A 27 -9.34 -7.28 13.36
C LEU A 27 -10.55 -6.79 12.54
N ARG A 28 -11.06 -5.59 12.80
CA ARG A 28 -12.26 -5.03 12.18
C ARG A 28 -11.90 -3.79 11.36
N ARG A 29 -12.33 -3.72 10.10
CA ARG A 29 -12.15 -2.51 9.25
C ARG A 29 -12.65 -1.23 9.93
N ALA A 30 -13.74 -1.31 10.68
CA ALA A 30 -14.27 -0.18 11.45
C ALA A 30 -13.29 0.37 12.50
N ALA A 31 -12.38 -0.46 13.00
CA ALA A 31 -11.38 -0.14 14.00
C ALA A 31 -9.99 0.15 13.40
N GLU A 32 -9.87 0.28 12.07
CA GLU A 32 -8.62 0.72 11.45
C GLU A 32 -8.18 2.08 12.05
N PRO A 33 -6.89 2.24 12.37
CA PRO A 33 -6.36 3.50 12.88
C PRO A 33 -6.66 4.66 11.93
N ALA A 34 -6.90 5.85 12.50
CA ALA A 34 -7.09 7.08 11.74
C ALA A 34 -6.05 7.31 10.62
N PRO A 35 -4.73 7.10 10.84
CA PRO A 35 -3.74 7.24 9.76
C PRO A 35 -3.94 6.23 8.62
N THR A 36 -4.24 4.96 8.92
CA THR A 36 -4.51 3.92 7.92
C THR A 36 -5.74 4.25 7.08
N LYS A 37 -6.81 4.73 7.72
CA LYS A 37 -8.03 5.20 7.02
C LYS A 37 -7.74 6.39 6.12
N ALA A 38 -6.93 7.35 6.57
CA ALA A 38 -6.55 8.51 5.79
C ALA A 38 -5.71 8.12 4.55
N ALA A 39 -4.75 7.20 4.72
CA ALA A 39 -3.89 6.67 3.67
C ALA A 39 -4.70 5.95 2.58
N ARG A 40 -5.59 5.04 3.01
CA ARG A 40 -6.53 4.33 2.13
C ARG A 40 -7.43 5.29 1.37
N LYS A 41 -7.98 6.32 2.04
CA LYS A 41 -8.84 7.33 1.40
C LYS A 41 -8.07 8.19 0.39
N ALA A 42 -6.84 8.57 0.70
CA ALA A 42 -5.98 9.33 -0.21
C ALA A 42 -5.66 8.51 -1.47
N LEU A 43 -5.31 7.22 -1.29
CA LEU A 43 -5.06 6.31 -2.39
C LEU A 43 -6.30 6.13 -3.28
N ALA A 44 -7.47 5.91 -2.68
CA ALA A 44 -8.73 5.78 -3.41
C ALA A 44 -9.10 7.05 -4.21
N LYS A 45 -8.74 8.24 -3.71
CA LYS A 45 -8.97 9.50 -4.40
C LYS A 45 -8.07 9.65 -5.64
N LEU A 46 -6.82 9.24 -5.54
CA LEU A 46 -5.87 9.28 -6.66
C LEU A 46 -6.23 8.26 -7.73
N SER A 47 -6.69 7.10 -7.29
CA SER A 47 -7.09 6.01 -8.17
C SER A 47 -8.43 6.31 -8.86
N GLY A 48 -9.37 6.96 -8.18
CA GLY A 48 -10.72 7.29 -8.70
C GLY A 48 -10.78 8.31 -9.85
N HIS A 49 -9.64 8.83 -10.30
CA HIS A 49 -9.54 9.61 -11.54
C HIS A 49 -9.46 8.74 -12.80
N SER A 50 -9.25 7.44 -12.65
CA SER A 50 -9.33 6.45 -13.73
C SER A 50 -10.68 5.75 -13.66
N SER A 51 -11.31 5.48 -14.80
CA SER A 51 -12.55 4.71 -14.87
C SER A 51 -12.28 3.30 -14.33
N GLU A 52 -12.65 3.05 -13.08
CA GLU A 52 -12.34 1.85 -12.27
C GLU A 52 -10.84 1.60 -11.97
N PRO A 53 -10.27 2.24 -10.94
CA PRO A 53 -9.08 1.71 -10.31
C PRO A 53 -9.40 0.40 -9.58
N HIS A 54 -8.75 -0.70 -9.96
CA HIS A 54 -8.74 -1.90 -9.13
C HIS A 54 -7.88 -1.64 -7.89
N LEU A 55 -8.48 -1.07 -6.84
CA LEU A 55 -7.82 -0.93 -5.55
C LEU A 55 -7.55 -2.33 -4.99
N ARG A 56 -6.27 -2.73 -4.95
CA ARG A 56 -5.84 -4.02 -4.42
C ARG A 56 -5.36 -3.87 -2.99
N ASP A 57 -6.06 -4.53 -2.07
CA ASP A 57 -5.64 -4.67 -0.69
C ASP A 57 -4.69 -5.87 -0.53
N VAL A 58 -3.50 -5.61 0.01
CA VAL A 58 -2.48 -6.63 0.26
C VAL A 58 -2.23 -6.69 1.75
N PHE A 59 -2.58 -7.81 2.39
CA PHE A 59 -2.27 -8.01 3.79
C PHE A 59 -0.87 -8.60 3.96
N VAL A 60 -0.04 -7.97 4.78
CA VAL A 60 1.32 -8.42 5.09
C VAL A 60 1.41 -8.76 6.58
N ALA A 61 1.49 -10.06 6.86
CA ALA A 61 1.42 -10.59 8.22
C ALA A 61 2.76 -10.48 8.98
N ASN A 62 3.89 -10.54 8.28
CA ASN A 62 5.22 -10.58 8.88
C ASN A 62 6.31 -10.05 7.93
N GLN A 63 7.50 -9.84 8.49
CA GLN A 63 8.65 -9.27 7.79
C GLN A 63 9.11 -10.15 6.62
N THR A 64 9.15 -11.47 6.82
CA THR A 64 9.58 -12.43 5.78
C THR A 64 8.69 -12.38 4.54
N ALA A 65 7.40 -12.10 4.72
CA ALA A 65 6.46 -11.97 3.62
C ALA A 65 6.56 -10.61 2.90
N ALA A 66 7.07 -9.56 3.55
CA ALA A 66 6.98 -8.17 3.06
C ALA A 66 7.56 -7.99 1.65
N ALA A 67 8.83 -8.38 1.44
CA ALA A 67 9.50 -8.21 0.15
C ALA A 67 8.83 -9.02 -0.97
N ILE A 68 8.44 -10.26 -0.68
CA ILE A 68 7.78 -11.15 -1.66
C ILE A 68 6.40 -10.59 -2.01
N SER A 69 5.60 -10.18 -1.02
CA SER A 69 4.29 -9.57 -1.22
C SER A 69 4.38 -8.29 -2.06
N VAL A 70 5.32 -7.39 -1.76
CA VAL A 70 5.57 -6.18 -2.55
C VAL A 70 5.94 -6.55 -3.99
N TYR A 71 6.95 -7.40 -4.19
CA TYR A 71 7.39 -7.79 -5.53
C TYR A 71 6.28 -8.41 -6.36
N THR A 72 5.54 -9.34 -5.77
CA THR A 72 4.50 -10.12 -6.44
C THR A 72 3.34 -9.21 -6.84
N MET A 73 2.92 -8.32 -5.94
CA MET A 73 1.77 -7.45 -6.17
C MET A 73 2.08 -6.36 -7.19
N LEU A 74 3.25 -5.73 -7.12
CA LEU A 74 3.65 -4.76 -8.13
C LEU A 74 3.87 -5.41 -9.51
N SER A 75 4.36 -6.66 -9.55
CA SER A 75 4.51 -7.39 -10.82
C SER A 75 3.18 -7.81 -11.45
N ALA A 76 2.12 -7.93 -10.65
CA ALA A 76 0.79 -8.33 -11.08
C ALA A 76 -0.18 -7.14 -11.29
N ALA A 77 0.26 -5.92 -11.00
CA ALA A 77 -0.52 -4.70 -11.12
C ALA A 77 -0.44 -4.16 -12.55
N ALA A 78 -1.54 -3.59 -13.02
CA ALA A 78 -1.62 -2.92 -14.32
C ALA A 78 -1.30 -1.42 -14.20
N PRO A 79 -0.92 -0.73 -15.29
CA PRO A 79 -0.73 0.72 -15.25
C PRO A 79 -1.96 1.44 -14.70
N GLY A 80 -1.76 2.33 -13.72
CA GLY A 80 -2.83 3.05 -13.05
C GLY A 80 -3.51 2.29 -11.90
N ASP A 81 -3.11 1.05 -11.62
CA ASP A 81 -3.58 0.33 -10.44
C ASP A 81 -3.13 1.04 -9.15
N ALA A 82 -3.97 0.90 -8.13
CA ALA A 82 -3.70 1.38 -6.79
C ALA A 82 -3.53 0.19 -5.84
N VAL A 83 -2.40 0.12 -5.16
CA VAL A 83 -2.07 -0.97 -4.24
C VAL A 83 -1.96 -0.43 -2.82
N PHE A 84 -2.74 -1.02 -1.91
CA PHE A 84 -2.71 -0.69 -0.49
C PHE A 84 -2.13 -1.85 0.31
N PHE A 85 -1.00 -1.63 1.00
CA PHE A 85 -0.40 -2.61 1.89
C PHE A 85 -0.89 -2.41 3.33
N LEU A 86 -1.68 -3.35 3.82
CA LEU A 86 -2.11 -3.40 5.21
C LEU A 86 -1.17 -4.33 6.01
N CYS A 87 -0.38 -3.74 6.90
CA CYS A 87 0.64 -4.44 7.67
C CYS A 87 0.09 -4.85 9.04
N ASP A 88 0.48 -6.02 9.54
CA ASP A 88 0.05 -6.51 10.86
C ASP A 88 0.53 -5.62 12.01
N SER A 89 1.75 -5.08 11.89
CA SER A 89 2.39 -4.23 12.88
C SER A 89 3.20 -3.11 12.24
N GLN A 90 3.65 -2.15 13.08
CA GLN A 90 4.51 -1.06 12.66
C GLN A 90 5.86 -1.56 12.10
N GLU A 91 6.44 -2.59 12.71
CA GLU A 91 7.70 -3.17 12.23
C GLU A 91 7.54 -3.74 10.81
N VAL A 92 6.42 -4.43 10.53
CA VAL A 92 6.15 -4.96 9.19
C VAL A 92 5.98 -3.83 8.17
N LEU A 93 5.37 -2.72 8.57
CA LEU A 93 5.24 -1.52 7.73
C LEU A 93 6.61 -0.96 7.34
N GLU A 94 7.55 -0.86 8.27
CA GLU A 94 8.91 -0.38 7.97
C GLU A 94 9.61 -1.27 6.93
N TRP A 95 9.44 -2.59 7.01
CA TRP A 95 9.95 -3.51 6.00
C TRP A 95 9.27 -3.36 4.64
N VAL A 96 7.96 -3.09 4.60
CA VAL A 96 7.25 -2.80 3.35
C VAL A 96 7.74 -1.50 2.73
N VAL A 97 7.93 -0.45 3.52
CA VAL A 97 8.46 0.84 3.05
C VAL A 97 9.86 0.68 2.48
N ALA A 98 10.76 0.02 3.22
CA ALA A 98 12.12 -0.25 2.73
C ALA A 98 12.11 -1.06 1.42
N ALA A 99 11.23 -2.06 1.32
CA ALA A 99 11.08 -2.86 0.10
C ALA A 99 10.49 -2.07 -1.08
N LEU A 100 9.79 -0.96 -0.85
CA LEU A 100 9.30 -0.06 -1.90
C LEU A 100 10.39 0.94 -2.32
N GLU A 101 11.12 1.51 -1.37
CA GLU A 101 12.20 2.48 -1.62
C GLU A 101 13.36 1.88 -2.41
N ILE A 102 13.75 0.63 -2.11
CA ILE A 102 14.80 -0.09 -2.86
C ILE A 102 14.49 -0.21 -4.36
N ARG A 103 13.21 -0.11 -4.75
CA ARG A 103 12.77 -0.31 -6.15
C ARG A 103 12.44 0.98 -6.88
N ALA A 104 12.38 2.09 -6.17
CA ALA A 104 12.20 3.41 -6.77
C ALA A 104 13.52 4.03 -7.27
N GLY A 105 14.66 3.39 -6.96
CA GLY A 105 15.99 3.70 -7.52
C GLY A 105 16.34 2.80 -8.71
#